data_AF-Q7YCB8-F1
#
_entry.id   AF-Q7YCB8-F1
#
_cell.length_a   1.000
_cell.length_b   1.000
_cell.length_c   1.000
_cell.angle_alpha   90.00
_cell.angle_beta   90.00
_cell.angle_gamma   90.00
#
_symmetry.space_group_name_H-M   'P 1'
#
loop_
_entity.id
_entity.type
_entity.pdbx_description
1 polymer ?
#
loop_
_entity_poly.entity_id
_entity_poly.type
_entity_poly.pdbx_seq_one_letter_code
_entity_poly.pdbx_strand_id
1 'polypeptide(L)'
;LVYYTMTGDSNFSSLNMLNDEGWVMLKSMMGLLILSIFGGSMLSWLIFPSPLVIVLPFYLKLLTLFVCIVGGLMGYLISNVSLFFFNSALNNYDSSYFLGSMWFMPYISTYGIMNYSLIVGKLAVKSF
;
A
#
# COMPACT_ATOMS: atom_id res chain seq x y z
N LEU A 1 -4.42 7.41 -2.77
CA LEU A 1 -4.98 6.63 -3.91
C LEU A 1 -6.41 7.05 -4.20
N VAL A 2 -7.36 6.88 -3.27
CA VAL A 2 -8.76 7.31 -3.45
C VAL A 2 -8.88 8.75 -3.96
N TYR A 3 -8.07 9.67 -3.41
CA TYR A 3 -8.03 11.05 -3.89
C TYR A 3 -7.66 11.16 -5.38
N TYR A 4 -6.58 10.51 -5.81
CA TYR A 4 -6.07 10.61 -7.18
C TYR A 4 -6.86 9.83 -8.23
N THR A 5 -7.58 8.77 -7.83
CA THR A 5 -8.26 7.88 -8.78
C THR A 5 -9.78 8.04 -8.80
N MET A 6 -10.41 8.39 -7.68
CA MET A 6 -11.88 8.36 -7.54
C MET A 6 -12.50 9.72 -7.25
N THR A 7 -11.87 10.56 -6.41
CA THR A 7 -12.49 11.84 -6.01
C THR A 7 -11.93 13.06 -6.74
N GLY A 8 -10.70 12.98 -7.25
CA GLY A 8 -10.06 14.05 -8.01
C GLY A 8 -10.49 14.06 -9.48
N ASP A 9 -10.02 15.06 -10.20
CA ASP A 9 -10.29 15.20 -11.62
C ASP A 9 -9.68 14.03 -12.42
N SER A 10 -10.41 13.59 -13.45
CA SER A 10 -10.00 12.49 -14.31
C SER A 10 -8.83 12.91 -15.21
N ASN A 11 -7.61 12.65 -14.77
CA ASN A 11 -6.37 12.92 -15.51
C ASN A 11 -6.08 11.90 -16.61
N PHE A 12 -7.13 11.41 -17.27
CA PHE A 12 -6.98 10.46 -18.37
C PHE A 12 -6.73 11.20 -19.70
N SER A 13 -6.24 10.48 -20.71
CA SER A 13 -6.14 11.00 -22.08
C SER A 13 -7.51 11.42 -22.62
N SER A 14 -7.56 12.31 -23.61
CA SER A 14 -8.86 12.76 -24.17
C SER A 14 -9.68 11.65 -24.84
N LEU A 15 -9.03 10.57 -25.30
CA LEU A 15 -9.64 9.40 -25.90
C LEU A 15 -9.58 8.21 -24.93
N ASN A 16 -10.56 8.09 -24.03
CA ASN A 16 -10.66 6.91 -23.15
C ASN A 16 -11.89 6.09 -23.50
N MET A 17 -11.69 4.77 -23.62
CA MET A 17 -12.76 3.79 -23.74
C MET A 17 -12.94 3.07 -22.40
N LEU A 18 -13.65 3.70 -21.47
CA LEU A 18 -14.02 3.09 -20.20
C LEU A 18 -15.21 2.16 -20.41
N ASN A 19 -15.01 0.85 -20.27
CA ASN A 19 -16.08 -0.15 -20.36
C ASN A 19 -15.94 -1.20 -19.25
N ASP A 20 -16.86 -1.18 -18.29
CA ASP A 20 -16.91 -2.12 -17.16
C ASP A 20 -17.97 -3.23 -17.33
N GLU A 21 -18.56 -3.39 -18.52
CA GLU A 21 -19.64 -4.38 -18.76
C GLU A 21 -19.16 -5.84 -18.83
N GLY A 22 -17.86 -6.09 -18.66
CA GLY A 22 -17.28 -7.43 -18.70
C GLY A 22 -17.74 -8.31 -17.53
N TRP A 23 -18.77 -9.13 -17.75
CA TRP A 23 -19.36 -10.04 -16.75
C TRP A 23 -18.33 -10.95 -16.05
N VAL A 24 -17.28 -11.39 -16.75
CA VAL A 24 -16.23 -12.25 -16.18
C VAL A 24 -15.44 -11.49 -15.10
N MET A 25 -15.11 -10.23 -15.34
CA MET A 25 -14.39 -9.38 -14.39
C MET A 25 -15.29 -8.95 -13.22
N LEU A 26 -16.54 -8.57 -13.50
CA LEU A 26 -17.50 -8.20 -12.46
C LEU A 26 -17.76 -9.37 -11.49
N LYS A 27 -17.88 -10.60 -12.01
CA LYS A 27 -18.09 -11.80 -11.19
C LYS A 27 -16.92 -12.05 -10.23
N SER A 28 -15.68 -11.88 -10.67
CA SER A 28 -14.50 -12.08 -9.82
C SER A 28 -14.38 -10.98 -8.76
N MET A 29 -14.63 -9.72 -9.10
CA MET A 29 -14.66 -8.60 -8.15
C MET A 29 -15.70 -8.84 -7.04
N MET A 30 -16.92 -9.25 -7.39
CA MET A 30 -17.96 -9.57 -6.41
C MET A 30 -17.57 -10.73 -5.48
N GLY A 31 -16.94 -11.78 -6.02
CA GLY A 31 -16.43 -12.89 -5.21
C GLY A 31 -15.40 -12.44 -4.16
N LEU A 32 -14.46 -11.59 -4.56
CA LEU A 32 -13.44 -11.04 -3.67
C LEU A 32 -14.04 -10.14 -2.59
N LEU A 33 -15.04 -9.31 -2.93
CA LEU A 33 -15.74 -8.47 -1.96
C LEU A 33 -16.41 -9.31 -0.86
N ILE A 34 -17.14 -10.36 -1.24
CA ILE A 34 -17.81 -11.25 -0.28
C ILE A 34 -16.78 -11.94 0.61
N LEU A 35 -15.70 -12.47 0.02
CA LEU A 35 -14.66 -13.16 0.79
C LEU A 35 -13.96 -12.22 1.77
N SER A 36 -13.70 -10.96 1.41
CA SER A 36 -13.03 -10.02 2.31
C SER A 36 -13.88 -9.66 3.54
N ILE A 37 -15.20 -9.57 3.40
CA ILE A 37 -16.13 -9.26 4.50
C ILE A 37 -16.26 -10.45 5.47
N PHE A 38 -16.52 -11.64 4.95
CA PHE A 38 -16.77 -12.83 5.80
C PHE A 38 -15.48 -13.57 6.21
N GLY A 39 -14.45 -13.51 5.37
CA GLY A 39 -13.22 -14.27 5.57
C GLY A 39 -12.49 -13.89 6.85
N GLY A 40 -12.44 -12.60 7.18
CA GLY A 40 -11.79 -12.11 8.41
C GLY A 40 -12.44 -12.68 9.68
N SER A 41 -13.77 -12.64 9.77
CA SER A 41 -14.49 -13.19 10.93
C SER A 41 -14.38 -14.71 11.01
N MET A 42 -14.52 -15.41 9.88
CA MET A 42 -14.39 -16.87 9.85
C MET A 42 -12.99 -17.33 10.25
N LEU A 43 -11.93 -16.67 9.75
CA LEU A 43 -10.55 -16.95 10.13
C LEU A 43 -10.30 -16.74 11.62
N SER A 44 -10.85 -15.66 12.20
CA SER A 44 -10.68 -15.38 13.62
C SER A 44 -11.24 -16.49 14.52
N TRP A 45 -12.37 -17.07 14.14
CA TRP A 45 -12.99 -18.18 14.86
C TRP A 45 -12.24 -19.51 14.70
N LEU A 46 -11.62 -19.75 13.53
CA LEU A 46 -10.85 -20.97 13.28
C LEU A 46 -9.48 -20.97 13.96
N ILE A 47 -8.79 -19.83 13.99
CA ILE A 47 -7.41 -19.74 14.48
C ILE A 47 -7.35 -19.68 16.01
N PHE A 48 -8.34 -19.07 16.67
CA PHE A 48 -8.35 -18.88 18.13
C PHE A 48 -9.45 -19.72 18.79
N PRO A 49 -9.15 -20.99 19.17
CA PRO A 49 -10.13 -21.86 19.83
C PRO A 49 -10.47 -21.41 21.26
N SER A 50 -9.64 -20.58 21.90
CA SER A 50 -9.89 -20.03 23.24
C SER A 50 -9.85 -18.50 23.24
N PRO A 51 -10.93 -17.83 23.71
CA PRO A 51 -10.93 -16.37 23.82
C PRO A 51 -10.06 -15.94 25.02
N LEU A 52 -8.96 -15.23 24.74
CA LEU A 52 -8.19 -14.54 25.77
C LEU A 52 -8.92 -13.24 26.16
N VAL A 53 -9.34 -13.11 27.41
CA VAL A 53 -9.94 -11.87 27.92
C VAL A 53 -8.82 -10.85 28.17
N ILE A 54 -8.78 -9.79 27.35
CA ILE A 54 -7.81 -8.70 27.48
C ILE A 54 -8.50 -7.51 28.17
N VAL A 55 -8.11 -7.20 29.41
CA VAL A 55 -8.62 -6.03 30.15
C VAL A 55 -7.67 -4.85 29.92
N LEU A 56 -8.09 -3.94 29.05
CA LEU A 56 -7.37 -2.69 28.72
C LEU A 56 -8.24 -1.49 29.13
N PRO A 57 -7.62 -0.36 29.55
CA PRO A 57 -8.33 0.90 29.73
C PRO A 57 -8.95 1.35 28.39
N PHE A 58 -10.08 2.07 28.47
CA PHE A 58 -10.92 2.43 27.31
C PHE A 58 -10.13 3.08 26.15
N TYR A 59 -9.17 3.95 26.47
CA TYR A 59 -8.31 4.62 25.49
C TYR A 59 -7.53 3.62 24.61
N LEU A 60 -6.90 2.60 25.21
CA LEU A 60 -6.10 1.62 24.46
C LEU A 60 -6.97 0.68 23.63
N LYS A 61 -8.18 0.35 24.11
CA LYS A 61 -9.10 -0.54 23.39
C LYS A 61 -9.58 0.04 22.06
N LEU A 62 -9.71 1.36 21.97
CA LEU A 62 -10.20 2.07 20.76
C LEU A 62 -9.09 2.72 19.93
N LEU A 63 -7.83 2.61 20.34
CA LEU A 63 -6.72 3.34 19.73
C LEU A 63 -6.58 3.07 18.22
N THR A 64 -6.71 1.82 17.78
CA THR A 64 -6.60 1.46 16.37
C THR A 64 -7.64 2.17 15.51
N LEU A 65 -8.89 2.23 15.98
CA LEU A 65 -9.98 2.91 15.29
C LEU A 65 -9.71 4.43 15.21
N PHE A 66 -9.25 5.05 16.29
CA PHE A 66 -8.88 6.47 16.29
C PHE A 66 -7.74 6.76 15.30
N VAL A 67 -6.68 5.96 15.30
CA VAL A 67 -5.54 6.13 14.38
C VAL A 67 -5.99 5.98 12.93
N CYS A 68 -6.86 5.01 12.61
CA CYS A 68 -7.38 4.84 11.27
C CYS A 68 -8.21 6.04 10.79
N ILE A 69 -9.10 6.58 11.64
CA ILE A 69 -9.94 7.73 11.28
C ILE A 69 -9.09 8.99 11.09
N VAL A 70 -8.20 9.28 12.05
CA VAL A 70 -7.33 10.46 11.98
C VAL A 70 -6.37 10.35 10.80
N GLY A 71 -5.79 9.17 10.56
CA GLY A 71 -4.91 8.91 9.43
C GLY A 71 -5.63 9.08 8.09
N GLY A 72 -6.87 8.59 7.96
CA GLY A 72 -7.69 8.77 6.76
C GLY A 72 -8.01 10.24 6.47
N LEU A 73 -8.43 10.99 7.49
CA LEU A 73 -8.73 12.42 7.37
C LEU A 73 -7.49 13.25 7.03
N MET A 74 -6.39 13.05 7.78
CA MET A 74 -5.11 13.72 7.53
C MET A 74 -4.60 13.40 6.12
N GLY A 75 -4.65 12.13 5.71
CA GLY A 75 -4.23 11.70 4.37
C GLY A 75 -5.03 12.38 3.27
N TYR A 76 -6.35 12.53 3.44
CA TYR A 76 -7.21 13.21 2.49
C TYR A 76 -6.89 14.71 2.39
N LEU A 77 -6.69 15.39 3.53
CA LEU A 77 -6.32 16.81 3.57
C LEU A 77 -4.97 17.07 2.91
N ILE A 78 -3.97 16.21 3.16
CA ILE A 78 -2.64 16.31 2.53
C ILE A 78 -2.76 16.13 1.01
N SER A 79 -3.63 15.24 0.54
CA SER A 79 -3.79 15.01 -0.90
C SER A 79 -4.52 16.13 -1.63
N ASN A 80 -5.29 16.97 -0.93
CA ASN A 80 -6.08 18.03 -1.55
C ASN A 80 -5.25 19.29 -1.88
N VAL A 81 -4.35 19.17 -2.84
CA VAL A 81 -3.47 20.25 -3.29
C VAL A 81 -3.97 20.81 -4.62
N SER A 82 -4.29 22.10 -4.65
CA SER A 82 -4.60 22.86 -5.88
C SER A 82 -3.35 23.46 -6.56
N LEU A 83 -3.51 23.89 -7.81
CA LEU A 83 -2.45 24.36 -8.71
C LEU A 83 -1.63 25.58 -8.21
N PHE A 84 -2.13 26.33 -7.21
CA PHE A 84 -1.45 27.53 -6.70
C PHE A 84 -0.76 27.33 -5.34
N PHE A 85 -0.72 26.12 -4.80
CA PHE A 85 0.01 25.86 -3.55
C PHE A 85 1.51 25.65 -3.78
N PHE A 86 2.33 26.18 -2.88
CA PHE A 86 3.73 25.78 -2.76
C PHE A 86 3.79 24.28 -2.50
N ASN A 87 4.44 23.54 -3.39
CA ASN A 87 4.56 22.09 -3.27
C ASN A 87 5.46 21.73 -2.08
N SER A 88 4.86 21.32 -0.98
CA SER A 88 5.55 20.92 0.25
C SER A 88 6.51 19.74 0.05
N ALA A 89 6.23 18.86 -0.92
CA ALA A 89 7.11 17.75 -1.27
C ALA A 89 8.39 18.22 -1.98
N LEU A 90 8.32 19.27 -2.80
CA LEU A 90 9.50 19.88 -3.41
C LEU A 90 10.33 20.66 -2.39
N ASN A 91 9.67 21.30 -1.41
CA ASN A 91 10.37 22.00 -0.33
C ASN A 91 11.14 21.04 0.59
N ASN A 92 10.58 19.86 0.86
CA ASN A 92 11.23 18.78 1.61
C ASN A 92 11.64 17.63 0.68
N TYR A 93 12.55 17.92 -0.26
CA TYR A 93 12.95 16.96 -1.29
C TYR A 93 13.60 15.69 -0.72
N ASP A 94 14.50 15.82 0.26
CA ASP A 94 15.23 14.65 0.78
C ASP A 94 14.31 13.61 1.43
N SER A 95 13.32 14.07 2.21
CA SER A 95 12.38 13.16 2.88
C SER A 95 11.38 12.56 1.90
N SER A 96 10.90 13.33 0.92
CA SER A 96 9.98 12.82 -0.11
C SER A 96 10.68 11.83 -1.05
N TYR A 97 11.93 12.09 -1.42
CA TYR A 97 12.74 11.18 -2.24
C TYR A 97 13.07 9.88 -1.50
N PHE A 98 13.43 9.95 -0.22
CA PHE A 98 13.68 8.76 0.60
C PHE A 98 12.44 7.86 0.74
N LEU A 99 11.28 8.45 1.02
CA LEU A 99 10.02 7.71 1.12
C LEU A 99 9.57 7.17 -0.25
N GLY A 100 9.73 7.95 -1.32
CA GLY A 100 9.34 7.56 -2.69
C GLY A 100 10.21 6.46 -3.29
N SER A 101 11.52 6.43 -2.96
CA SER A 101 12.46 5.39 -3.40
C SER A 101 12.35 4.08 -2.62
N MET A 102 11.30 3.92 -1.79
CA MET A 102 11.14 2.79 -0.87
C MET A 102 12.39 2.58 -0.01
N TRP A 103 12.90 3.65 0.62
CA TRP A 103 14.10 3.62 1.46
C TRP A 103 15.33 3.03 0.75
N PHE A 104 15.45 3.22 -0.57
CA PHE A 104 16.50 2.63 -1.41
C PHE A 104 16.60 1.10 -1.36
N MET A 105 15.57 0.41 -0.85
CA MET A 105 15.56 -1.04 -0.70
C MET A 105 15.80 -1.79 -2.02
N PRO A 106 15.25 -1.37 -3.19
CA PRO A 106 15.55 -2.01 -4.46
C PRO A 106 17.02 -1.93 -4.86
N TYR A 107 17.69 -0.81 -4.60
CA TYR A 107 19.11 -0.64 -4.92
C TYR A 107 20.00 -1.52 -4.03
N ILE A 108 19.67 -1.61 -2.74
CA ILE A 108 20.39 -2.46 -1.78
C ILE A 108 20.23 -3.93 -2.15
N SER A 109 19.00 -4.37 -2.47
CA SER A 109 18.72 -5.77 -2.77
C SER A 109 19.25 -6.23 -4.13
N THR A 110 19.28 -5.34 -5.13
CA THR A 110 19.81 -5.69 -6.46
C THR A 110 21.33 -5.55 -6.52
N TYR A 111 21.88 -4.35 -6.31
CA TYR A 111 23.33 -4.14 -6.47
C TYR A 111 24.16 -4.77 -5.36
N GLY A 112 23.67 -4.78 -4.11
CA GLY A 112 24.39 -5.35 -2.98
C GLY A 112 24.51 -6.87 -3.06
N ILE A 113 23.39 -7.56 -3.35
CA ILE A 113 23.33 -9.02 -3.29
C ILE A 113 23.87 -9.67 -4.58
N MET A 114 23.64 -9.05 -5.74
CA MET A 114 24.07 -9.64 -7.03
C MET A 114 25.59 -9.67 -7.20
N ASN A 115 26.33 -8.73 -6.61
CA ASN A 115 27.80 -8.75 -6.69
C ASN A 115 28.41 -10.02 -6.07
N TYR A 116 27.85 -10.50 -4.96
CA TYR A 116 28.36 -11.70 -4.30
C TYR A 116 28.19 -12.96 -5.15
N SER A 117 26.99 -13.17 -5.73
CA SER A 117 26.73 -14.33 -6.59
C SER A 117 27.58 -14.31 -7.87
N LEU A 118 27.79 -13.14 -8.47
CA LEU A 118 28.64 -12.98 -9.67
C LEU A 118 30.12 -13.29 -9.40
N ILE A 119 30.66 -12.86 -8.25
CA ILE A 119 32.06 -13.16 -7.89
C ILE A 119 32.27 -14.66 -7.70
N VAL A 120 31.34 -15.34 -7.01
CA VAL A 120 31.39 -16.80 -6.82
C VAL A 120 31.32 -17.52 -8.17
N GLY A 121 30.42 -17.10 -9.07
CA GLY A 121 30.34 -17.66 -10.42
C GLY A 121 31.64 -17.52 -11.20
N LYS A 122 32.31 -16.36 -11.15
CA LYS A 122 33.61 -16.14 -11.80
C LYS A 122 34.72 -17.03 -11.23
N LEU A 123 34.74 -17.24 -9.91
CA LEU A 123 35.71 -18.12 -9.26
C LEU A 123 35.49 -19.59 -9.66
N ALA A 124 34.24 -20.05 -9.74
CA ALA A 124 33.92 -21.41 -10.17
C ALA A 124 34.36 -21.67 -11.62
N VAL A 125 34.12 -20.73 -12.54
CA VAL A 125 34.55 -20.88 -13.94
C VAL A 125 36.09 -20.88 -14.07
N LYS A 126 36.80 -20.14 -13.22
CA LYS A 126 38.28 -20.15 -13.21
C LYS A 126 38.89 -21.44 -12.62
N SER A 127 38.13 -22.20 -11.84
CA SER A 127 38.61 -23.45 -11.23
C SER A 127 38.43 -24.69 -12.13
N PHE A 128 37.71 -24.56 -13.24
CA PHE A 128 37.66 -25.53 -14.33
C PHE A 128 38.64 -25.14 -15.44
#